data_AF-A0A3L7XLN5-F1
#
_entry.id   AF-A0A3L7XLN5-F1
#
_cell.length_a   1.000
_cell.length_b   1.000
_cell.length_c   1.000
_cell.angle_alpha   90.00
_cell.angle_beta   90.00
_cell.angle_gamma   90.00
#
_symmetry.space_group_name_H-M   'P 1'
#
loop_
_entity.id
_entity.type
_entity.pdbx_description
1 polymer ?
#
loop_
_entity_poly.entity_id
_entity_poly.type
_entity_poly.pdbx_seq_one_letter_code
_entity_poly.pdbx_strand_id
1 'polypeptide(L)'
;EARAARFVLRQQMADALDAAGADLWVAPPAPGPAPEGIHATGSPVMNLPWTNAGVPALNLPVERSRGGLPMGLQLVGRFGEDEKVLAWAGRVEGMWG
;
A
#
# COMPACT_ATOMS: atom_id res chain seq x y z
N GLU A 1 -4.46 24.64 -6.49
CA GLU A 1 -3.77 24.30 -5.22
C GLU A 1 -3.76 22.80 -4.95
N ALA A 2 -4.90 22.12 -4.76
CA ALA A 2 -4.94 20.66 -4.47
C ALA A 2 -4.23 19.75 -5.50
N ARG A 3 -4.34 20.04 -6.81
CA ARG A 3 -3.65 19.25 -7.85
C ARG A 3 -2.13 19.40 -7.86
N ALA A 4 -1.61 20.53 -7.39
CA ALA A 4 -0.16 20.75 -7.30
C ALA A 4 0.43 19.97 -6.12
N ALA A 5 -0.29 19.90 -5.00
CA ALA A 5 0.12 19.17 -3.81
C ALA A 5 0.36 17.67 -4.07
N ARG A 6 -0.37 17.07 -5.02
CA ARG A 6 -0.19 15.66 -5.40
C ARG A 6 1.21 15.36 -5.97
N PHE A 7 1.75 16.30 -6.76
CA PHE A 7 3.07 16.13 -7.39
C PHE A 7 4.18 16.34 -6.36
N VAL A 8 3.98 17.28 -5.43
CA VAL A 8 4.89 17.48 -4.28
C VAL A 8 4.95 16.20 -3.44
N LEU A 9 3.79 15.64 -3.05
CA LEU A 9 3.75 14.40 -2.26
C LEU A 9 4.43 13.24 -2.99
N ARG A 10 4.15 13.06 -4.29
CA ARG A 10 4.78 12.03 -5.11
C ARG A 10 6.30 12.16 -5.12
N GLN A 11 6.82 13.38 -5.30
CA GLN A 11 8.26 13.62 -5.31
C GLN A 11 8.88 13.32 -3.95
N GLN A 12 8.27 13.81 -2.86
CA GLN A 12 8.73 13.53 -1.49
C GLN A 12 8.78 12.03 -1.17
N MET A 13 7.80 11.26 -1.65
CA MET A 13 7.80 9.81 -1.50
C MET A 13 8.94 9.14 -2.26
N ALA A 14 9.25 9.60 -3.47
CA ALA A 14 10.38 9.08 -4.26
C ALA A 14 11.71 9.42 -3.60
N ASP A 15 11.90 10.68 -3.19
CA ASP A 15 13.11 11.15 -2.52
C ASP A 15 13.37 10.39 -1.21
N ALA A 16 12.31 10.08 -0.46
CA ALA A 16 12.43 9.32 0.79
C ALA A 16 12.82 7.84 0.55
N LEU A 17 12.36 7.20 -0.53
CA LEU A 17 12.84 5.88 -0.92
C LEU A 17 14.31 5.90 -1.32
N ASP A 18 14.71 6.92 -2.09
CA ASP A 18 16.11 7.10 -2.52
C ASP A 18 17.02 7.30 -1.31
N ALA A 19 16.63 8.18 -0.38
CA ALA A 19 17.36 8.42 0.85
C ALA A 19 17.46 7.17 1.75
N ALA A 20 16.45 6.32 1.75
CA ALA A 20 16.45 5.06 2.48
C ALA A 20 17.18 3.92 1.75
N GLY A 21 17.55 4.10 0.48
CA GLY A 21 18.07 3.02 -0.37
C GLY A 21 17.06 1.89 -0.57
N ALA A 22 15.77 2.20 -0.55
CA ALA A 22 14.67 1.24 -0.58
C ALA A 22 13.95 1.25 -1.93
N ASP A 23 13.40 0.09 -2.31
CA ASP A 23 12.67 -0.07 -3.56
C ASP A 23 11.16 0.17 -3.43
N LEU A 24 10.61 -0.04 -2.23
CA LEU A 24 9.17 -0.04 -1.96
C LEU A 24 8.87 0.50 -0.56
N TRP A 25 7.69 1.07 -0.43
CA TRP A 25 7.03 1.26 0.87
C TRP A 25 6.28 0.01 1.27
N VAL A 26 6.22 -0.23 2.57
CA VAL A 26 5.42 -1.30 3.18
C VAL A 26 4.45 -0.67 4.17
N ALA A 27 3.16 -0.99 4.05
CA ALA A 27 2.11 -0.45 4.90
C ALA A 27 1.00 -1.48 5.14
N PRO A 28 0.18 -1.34 6.20
CA PRO A 28 -1.06 -2.08 6.30
C PRO A 28 -2.06 -1.57 5.26
N PRO A 29 -2.82 -2.45 4.56
CA PRO A 29 -3.81 -2.06 3.55
C PRO A 29 -5.08 -1.43 4.15
N ALA A 30 -5.33 -1.65 5.44
CA ALA A 30 -6.45 -1.13 6.20
C ALA A 30 -6.02 -0.96 7.67
N PRO A 31 -6.70 -0.11 8.48
CA PRO A 31 -6.38 0.05 9.90
C PRO A 31 -6.55 -1.22 10.75
N GLY A 32 -7.28 -2.21 10.24
CA GLY A 32 -7.55 -3.46 10.92
C GLY A 32 -8.43 -4.40 10.09
N PRO A 33 -8.98 -5.46 10.71
CA PRO A 33 -9.92 -6.37 10.07
C PRO A 33 -11.17 -5.65 9.56
N ALA A 34 -11.90 -6.31 8.67
CA ALA A 34 -13.19 -5.82 8.20
C ALA A 34 -14.13 -5.51 9.39
N PRO A 35 -14.81 -4.34 9.41
CA PRO A 35 -15.80 -4.02 10.42
C PRO A 35 -16.96 -5.02 10.43
N GLU A 36 -17.62 -5.17 11.57
CA GLU A 36 -18.81 -6.01 11.67
C GLU A 36 -20.02 -5.39 10.95
N GLY A 37 -20.81 -6.24 10.32
CA GLY A 37 -22.01 -5.83 9.58
C GLY A 37 -21.71 -5.14 8.25
N ILE A 38 -22.69 -4.41 7.71
CA ILE A 38 -22.64 -3.78 6.38
C ILE A 38 -22.85 -2.27 6.41
N HIS A 39 -22.91 -1.67 7.60
CA HIS A 39 -23.17 -0.25 7.78
C HIS A 39 -21.95 0.64 7.51
N ALA A 40 -20.76 0.05 7.45
CA ALA A 40 -19.52 0.74 7.13
C ALA A 40 -18.59 -0.18 6.32
N THR A 41 -17.87 0.39 5.36
CA THR A 41 -16.88 -0.33 4.54
C THR A 41 -15.45 -0.26 5.11
N GLY A 42 -15.28 0.40 6.26
CA GLY A 42 -13.98 0.67 6.87
C GLY A 42 -13.43 2.05 6.52
N SER A 43 -12.28 2.40 7.10
CA SER A 43 -11.60 3.68 6.86
C SER A 43 -10.58 3.55 5.73
N PRO A 44 -10.62 4.43 4.71
CA PRO A 44 -9.67 4.39 3.59
C PRO A 44 -8.33 5.06 3.92
N VAL A 45 -8.10 5.50 5.17
CA VAL A 45 -6.95 6.35 5.55
C VAL A 45 -5.59 5.78 5.13
N MET A 46 -5.46 4.45 5.10
CA MET A 46 -4.23 3.78 4.66
C MET A 46 -4.00 3.84 3.14
N ASN A 47 -5.01 4.15 2.34
CA ASN A 47 -4.95 4.14 0.87
C ASN A 47 -4.99 5.53 0.23
N LEU A 48 -5.48 6.54 0.96
CA LEU A 48 -5.61 7.91 0.47
C LEU A 48 -4.28 8.54 0.01
N PRO A 49 -3.14 8.39 0.73
CA PRO A 49 -1.88 8.97 0.31
C PRO A 49 -1.41 8.45 -1.06
N TRP A 50 -1.51 7.13 -1.28
CA TRP A 50 -1.09 6.47 -2.53
C TRP A 50 -1.95 6.90 -3.70
N THR A 51 -3.26 6.96 -3.49
CA THR A 51 -4.25 7.38 -4.50
C THR A 51 -4.01 8.83 -4.91
N ASN A 52 -3.75 9.71 -3.94
CA ASN A 52 -3.44 11.11 -4.21
C ASN A 52 -2.11 11.26 -4.97
N ALA A 53 -1.05 10.58 -4.52
CA ALA A 53 0.24 10.58 -5.22
C ALA A 53 0.17 9.90 -6.61
N GLY A 54 -0.82 9.02 -6.82
CA GLY A 54 -1.04 8.28 -8.06
C GLY A 54 0.01 7.21 -8.31
N VAL A 55 0.59 6.64 -7.23
CA VAL A 55 1.63 5.60 -7.29
C VAL A 55 1.01 4.19 -7.23
N PRO A 56 1.67 3.17 -7.80
CA PRO A 56 1.17 1.79 -7.76
C PRO A 56 1.18 1.26 -6.32
N ALA A 57 0.06 0.66 -5.90
CA ALA A 57 -0.12 0.04 -4.59
C ALA A 57 -0.79 -1.33 -4.74
N LEU A 58 -0.16 -2.38 -4.23
CA LEU A 58 -0.60 -3.77 -4.33
C LEU A 58 -0.78 -4.37 -2.94
N ASN A 59 -1.85 -5.11 -2.70
CA ASN A 59 -2.09 -5.80 -1.44
C ASN A 59 -1.89 -7.32 -1.58
N LEU A 60 -1.09 -7.90 -0.67
CA LEU A 60 -0.90 -9.34 -0.53
C LEU A 60 -1.64 -9.87 0.70
N PRO A 61 -2.30 -11.04 0.62
CA PRO A 61 -2.80 -11.73 1.81
C PRO A 61 -1.62 -12.27 2.64
N VAL A 62 -1.68 -12.11 3.97
CA VAL A 62 -0.60 -12.58 4.87
C VAL A 62 -1.12 -13.53 5.94
N GLU A 63 -2.14 -13.13 6.69
CA GLU A 63 -2.66 -13.92 7.80
C GLU A 63 -4.17 -13.73 7.96
N ARG A 64 -4.75 -14.38 8.95
CA ARG A 64 -6.09 -14.07 9.46
C ARG A 64 -5.99 -13.43 10.84
N SER A 65 -6.87 -12.49 11.13
CA SER A 65 -7.01 -11.92 12.47
C SER A 65 -7.44 -13.00 13.48
N ARG A 66 -7.42 -12.67 14.78
CA ARG A 66 -7.95 -13.55 15.83
C ARG A 66 -9.41 -13.98 15.59
N GLY A 67 -10.18 -13.15 14.86
CA GLY A 67 -11.57 -13.44 14.46
C GLY A 67 -11.69 -14.19 13.12
N GLY A 68 -10.59 -14.67 12.54
CA GLY A 68 -10.57 -15.43 11.29
C GLY A 68 -10.70 -14.57 10.03
N LEU A 69 -10.68 -13.25 10.12
CA LEU A 69 -10.84 -12.34 8.97
C LEU A 69 -9.51 -12.12 8.25
N PRO A 70 -9.48 -12.03 6.90
CA PRO A 70 -8.25 -11.80 6.16
C PRO A 70 -7.52 -10.51 6.57
N MET A 71 -6.20 -10.61 6.67
CA MET A 71 -5.25 -9.51 6.86
C MET A 71 -4.28 -9.47 5.68
N GLY A 72 -3.74 -8.29 5.38
CA GLY A 72 -2.83 -8.13 4.26
C GLY A 72 -1.67 -7.19 4.52
N LEU A 73 -0.77 -7.15 3.54
CA LEU A 73 0.40 -6.29 3.47
C LEU A 73 0.36 -5.52 2.15
N GLN A 74 0.44 -4.20 2.23
CA GLN A 74 0.48 -3.34 1.06
C GLN A 74 1.93 -3.01 0.69
N LEU A 75 2.26 -3.25 -0.58
CA LEU A 75 3.49 -2.85 -1.23
C LEU A 75 3.21 -1.67 -2.15
N VAL A 76 3.95 -0.57 -1.98
CA VAL A 76 3.74 0.65 -2.77
C VAL A 76 5.05 1.08 -3.43
N GLY A 77 5.02 1.27 -4.75
CA GLY A 77 6.20 1.61 -5.55
C GLY A 77 6.26 3.08 -5.94
N ARG A 78 7.22 3.42 -6.81
CA ARG A 78 7.28 4.74 -7.44
C ARG A 78 6.29 4.85 -8.58
N PHE A 79 5.98 6.08 -8.97
CA PHE A 79 5.10 6.37 -10.10
C PHE A 79 5.61 5.70 -11.38
N GLY A 80 4.78 4.86 -12.02
CA GLY A 80 5.12 4.15 -13.25
C GLY A 80 6.03 2.93 -13.07
N GLU A 81 6.24 2.45 -11.84
CA GLU A 81 7.01 1.23 -11.55
C GLU A 81 6.11 0.01 -11.24
N ASP A 82 4.95 -0.09 -11.89
CA ASP A 82 3.94 -1.14 -11.67
C ASP A 82 4.53 -2.56 -11.83
N GLU A 83 5.33 -2.81 -12.86
CA GLU A 83 5.99 -4.10 -13.09
C GLU A 83 6.98 -4.45 -11.98
N LYS A 84 7.65 -3.45 -11.40
CA LYS A 84 8.57 -3.65 -10.28
C LYS A 84 7.81 -4.03 -9.02
N VAL A 85 6.66 -3.38 -8.76
CA VAL A 85 5.77 -3.74 -7.64
C VAL A 85 5.29 -5.17 -7.79
N LEU A 86 4.85 -5.57 -8.99
CA LEU A 86 4.42 -6.96 -9.26
C LEU A 86 5.56 -7.97 -9.09
N ALA A 87 6.77 -7.66 -9.56
CA ALA A 87 7.93 -8.54 -9.40
C ALA A 87 8.29 -8.76 -7.93
N TRP A 88 8.22 -7.70 -7.11
CA TRP A 88 8.39 -7.82 -5.66
C TRP A 88 7.25 -8.58 -5.00
N ALA A 89 6.01 -8.34 -5.42
CA ALA A 89 4.85 -9.03 -4.88
C ALA A 89 4.99 -10.55 -5.00
N GLY A 90 5.37 -11.06 -6.17
CA GLY A 90 5.58 -12.49 -6.37
C GLY A 90 6.72 -13.08 -5.51
N ARG A 91 7.77 -12.30 -5.25
CA ARG A 91 8.86 -12.73 -4.34
C ARG A 91 8.40 -12.78 -2.88
N VAL A 92 7.67 -11.75 -2.45
CA VAL A 92 7.18 -11.63 -1.07
C VAL A 92 6.11 -12.69 -0.78
N GLU A 93 5.17 -12.89 -1.70
CA GLU A 93 4.16 -13.95 -1.59
C GLU A 93 4.80 -15.34 -1.47
N GLY A 94 5.85 -15.62 -2.25
CA GLY A 94 6.60 -16.89 -2.17
C GLY A 94 7.34 -17.14 -0.84
N MET A 95 7.36 -16.20 0.09
CA MET A 95 7.92 -16.42 1.44
C MET A 95 6.95 -17.16 2.38
N TRP A 96 5.65 -17.11 2.10
CA TRP A 96 4.61 -17.75 2.90
C TRP A 96 3.54 -18.49 2.09
N GLY A 97 3.68 -18.50 0.76
CA GLY A 97 2.91 -19.34 -0.16
C GLY A 97 3.34 -20.80 -0.18
#